data_AF-A0A4U1CWC3-F1
#
_entry.id   AF-A0A4U1CWC3-F1
#
_cell.length_a   1.000
_cell.length_b   1.000
_cell.length_c   1.000
_cell.angle_alpha   90.00
_cell.angle_beta   90.00
_cell.angle_gamma   90.00
#
_symmetry.space_group_name_H-M   'P 1'
#
loop_
_entity.id
_entity.type
_entity.pdbx_description
1 polymer ?
#
loop_
_entity_poly.entity_id
_entity_poly.type
_entity_poly.pdbx_seq_one_letter_code
_entity_poly.pdbx_strand_id
1 'polypeptide(L)'
;MHLLIYNPNVTPRIKYTFNFIFREILICDFEFTSIAADFIKSESPKFTYADAPLADELFFYCSHFITQHNIEPIQVKETTFGDQRVPFPVNNSALPFEIFAASFYFLSRYEEYLPFEADEHGRYPAEQSLQYKLNLLGAPVIDGWAMILKNILLKKYPSLTFGKRKFKFTPTIDVDRAYHFRSSGLAKNTARILKAAVNLNAEKILNIIKTGLGQPDPFDTYGFLEEIHEKHKLSPIFFFLLANQGHEEFDQNINPEDEAFKTLISEVSKKAQIGIHTSYASNTETKKISEEIKTLEQITNKKINASRQHFLKLHLPRTYLKLIKAGINHDYSMGYASQVGFRAGTCTPFFWYDLQLEKQSHLKIHPFAVMEVTLQQYLKLSPNEAIQKIDELLASVKLVEGNFYSLWHNESLSESGKWKGWKAVYEFMLQNAN
;
A
#
# COMPACT_ATOMS: atom_id res chain seq x y z
N MET A 1 -22.30 23.06 8.69
CA MET A 1 -21.48 23.89 9.61
C MET A 1 -20.05 23.41 9.50
N HIS A 2 -19.11 24.33 9.44
CA HIS A 2 -17.69 24.02 9.30
C HIS A 2 -17.06 23.87 10.69
N LEU A 3 -16.19 22.88 10.87
CA LEU A 3 -15.49 22.65 12.13
C LEU A 3 -14.36 23.68 12.29
N LEU A 4 -14.39 24.46 13.38
CA LEU A 4 -13.35 25.47 13.64
C LEU A 4 -12.29 24.95 14.61
N ILE A 5 -11.03 25.05 14.24
CA ILE A 5 -9.91 24.50 15.02
C ILE A 5 -8.98 25.64 15.41
N TYR A 6 -8.83 25.89 16.70
CA TYR A 6 -7.81 26.83 17.17
C TYR A 6 -6.45 26.16 17.16
N ASN A 7 -5.49 26.79 16.48
CA ASN A 7 -4.09 26.42 16.55
C ASN A 7 -3.23 27.67 16.32
N PRO A 8 -2.35 28.04 17.27
CA PRO A 8 -1.55 29.27 17.18
C PRO A 8 -0.42 29.19 16.14
N ASN A 9 -0.04 27.98 15.70
CA ASN A 9 1.08 27.75 14.79
C ASN A 9 0.81 26.60 13.81
N VAL A 10 0.04 26.88 12.75
CA VAL A 10 -0.37 25.87 11.77
C VAL A 10 0.77 25.57 10.80
N THR A 11 1.48 24.45 11.04
CA THR A 11 2.59 23.98 10.19
C THR A 11 2.11 23.15 8.97
N PRO A 12 2.95 22.93 7.94
CA PRO A 12 2.61 22.03 6.83
C PRO A 12 2.25 20.61 7.27
N ARG A 13 2.93 20.05 8.28
CA ARG A 13 2.64 18.74 8.87
C ARG A 13 1.23 18.68 9.47
N ILE A 14 0.85 19.70 10.25
CA ILE A 14 -0.50 19.83 10.81
C ILE A 14 -1.53 19.91 9.69
N LYS A 15 -1.33 20.80 8.70
CA LYS A 15 -2.28 20.92 7.57
C LYS A 15 -2.45 19.59 6.84
N TYR A 16 -1.36 18.89 6.55
CA TYR A 16 -1.38 17.60 5.88
C TYR A 16 -2.20 16.56 6.66
N THR A 17 -1.88 16.36 7.94
CA THR A 17 -2.57 15.37 8.78
C THR A 17 -4.05 15.68 8.96
N PHE A 18 -4.40 16.94 9.21
CA PHE A 18 -5.79 17.33 9.40
C PHE A 18 -6.58 17.20 8.09
N ASN A 19 -6.01 17.55 6.93
CA ASN A 19 -6.65 17.29 5.64
C ASN A 19 -6.91 15.80 5.46
N PHE A 20 -5.94 14.94 5.76
CA PHE A 20 -6.12 13.50 5.64
C PHE A 20 -7.23 12.98 6.57
N ILE A 21 -7.17 13.27 7.86
CA ILE A 21 -8.16 12.77 8.82
C ILE A 21 -9.55 13.36 8.53
N PHE A 22 -9.67 14.68 8.41
CA PHE A 22 -10.99 15.31 8.31
C PHE A 22 -11.59 15.22 6.91
N ARG A 23 -10.82 15.49 5.85
CA ARG A 23 -11.38 15.53 4.49
C ARG A 23 -11.37 14.17 3.79
N GLU A 24 -10.29 13.38 3.93
CA GLU A 24 -10.21 12.09 3.23
C GLU A 24 -10.92 10.96 4.00
N ILE A 25 -10.78 10.91 5.33
CA ILE A 25 -11.39 9.85 6.14
C ILE A 25 -12.80 10.22 6.61
N LEU A 26 -12.94 11.36 7.27
CA LEU A 26 -14.20 11.75 7.90
C LEU A 26 -15.17 12.47 6.97
N ILE A 27 -14.71 12.94 5.80
CA ILE A 27 -15.47 13.76 4.86
C ILE A 27 -16.18 14.90 5.60
N CYS A 28 -15.37 15.68 6.32
CA CYS A 28 -15.78 16.84 7.09
C CYS A 28 -14.83 17.99 6.77
N ASP A 29 -15.40 19.12 6.38
CA ASP A 29 -14.63 20.34 6.18
C ASP A 29 -14.29 20.99 7.53
N PHE A 30 -13.09 21.57 7.60
CA PHE A 30 -12.58 22.28 8.77
C PHE A 30 -11.74 23.51 8.38
N GLU A 31 -11.67 24.48 9.29
CA GLU A 31 -10.86 25.70 9.19
C GLU A 31 -9.98 25.85 10.42
N PHE A 32 -8.81 26.42 10.22
CA PHE A 32 -7.97 26.86 11.33
C PHE A 32 -8.21 28.35 11.62
N THR A 33 -8.10 28.71 12.90
CA THR A 33 -7.89 30.08 13.33
C THR A 33 -6.73 30.14 14.33
N SER A 34 -5.89 31.16 14.21
CA SER A 34 -4.87 31.51 15.21
C SER A 34 -5.31 32.68 16.10
N ILE A 35 -6.51 33.22 15.88
CA ILE A 35 -7.04 34.37 16.62
C ILE A 35 -7.94 33.85 17.74
N ALA A 36 -7.42 33.84 18.97
CA ALA A 36 -8.14 33.33 20.14
C ALA A 36 -9.48 34.04 20.36
N ALA A 37 -9.56 35.36 20.13
CA ALA A 37 -10.80 36.12 20.28
C ALA A 37 -11.90 35.66 19.31
N ASP A 38 -11.55 35.33 18.06
CA ASP A 38 -12.49 34.84 17.06
C ASP A 38 -12.94 33.42 17.38
N PHE A 39 -12.00 32.58 17.84
CA PHE A 39 -12.33 31.22 18.30
C PHE A 39 -13.30 31.25 19.47
N ILE A 40 -13.05 32.07 20.50
CA ILE A 40 -13.89 32.17 21.70
C ILE A 40 -15.30 32.62 21.33
N LYS A 41 -15.44 33.64 20.46
CA LYS A 41 -16.74 34.18 20.02
C LYS A 41 -17.52 33.27 19.06
N SER A 42 -16.88 32.29 18.44
CA SER A 42 -17.53 31.42 17.45
C SER A 42 -18.50 30.44 18.13
N GLU A 43 -19.72 30.36 17.62
CA GLU A 43 -20.73 29.35 18.02
C GLU A 43 -20.67 28.07 17.18
N SER A 44 -19.73 27.98 16.22
CA SER A 44 -19.56 26.78 15.39
C SER A 44 -18.97 25.62 16.22
N PRO A 45 -19.23 24.35 15.85
CA PRO A 45 -18.50 23.21 16.39
C PRO A 45 -16.99 23.48 16.34
N LYS A 46 -16.32 23.38 17.49
CA LYS A 46 -14.92 23.82 17.60
C LYS A 46 -14.10 23.04 18.60
N PHE A 47 -12.79 22.97 18.41
CA PHE A 47 -11.87 22.43 19.42
C PHE A 47 -10.51 23.12 19.33
N THR A 48 -9.76 23.04 20.42
CA THR A 48 -8.39 23.55 20.47
C THR A 48 -7.39 22.43 20.18
N TYR A 49 -6.43 22.70 19.30
CA TYR A 49 -5.23 21.91 19.09
C TYR A 49 -4.00 22.77 19.36
N ALA A 50 -3.52 22.76 20.60
CA ALA A 50 -2.45 23.63 21.09
C ALA A 50 -1.76 23.02 22.33
N ASP A 51 -0.83 23.74 22.95
CA ASP A 51 -0.17 23.33 24.20
C ASP A 51 -1.10 23.44 25.43
N ALA A 52 -2.09 24.32 25.38
CA ALA A 52 -3.12 24.48 26.40
C ALA A 52 -4.49 24.82 25.77
N PRO A 53 -5.62 24.48 26.42
CA PRO A 53 -6.93 24.95 26.01
C PRO A 53 -7.08 26.46 26.27
N LEU A 54 -8.04 27.09 25.58
CA LEU A 54 -8.42 28.48 25.81
C LEU A 54 -9.53 28.61 26.87
N ALA A 55 -10.40 27.59 27.01
CA ALA A 55 -11.48 27.49 27.98
C ALA A 55 -11.90 26.01 28.17
N ASP A 56 -13.19 25.73 28.40
CA ASP A 56 -13.75 24.38 28.62
C ASP A 56 -14.17 23.66 27.31
N GLU A 57 -13.58 24.04 26.17
CA GLU A 57 -13.80 23.36 24.89
C GLU A 57 -13.21 21.94 24.87
N LEU A 58 -13.54 21.21 23.80
CA LEU A 58 -12.79 19.99 23.49
C LEU A 58 -11.34 20.38 23.16
N PHE A 59 -10.37 19.67 23.76
CA PHE A 59 -8.96 20.01 23.65
C PHE A 59 -8.13 18.79 23.26
N PHE A 60 -7.23 18.98 22.30
CA PHE A 60 -6.22 18.02 21.91
C PHE A 60 -4.84 18.69 22.06
N TYR A 61 -3.94 18.05 22.79
CA TYR A 61 -2.59 18.57 22.95
C TYR A 61 -1.82 18.56 21.61
N CYS A 62 -1.15 19.65 21.27
CA CYS A 62 -0.28 19.76 20.09
C CYS A 62 1.18 19.56 20.52
N SER A 63 1.75 18.41 20.18
CA SER A 63 3.16 18.12 20.51
C SER A 63 4.15 18.95 19.71
N HIS A 64 5.36 19.12 20.26
CA HIS A 64 6.43 19.81 19.51
C HIS A 64 6.80 19.07 18.22
N PHE A 65 6.76 17.73 18.21
CA PHE A 65 7.11 16.88 17.06
C PHE A 65 6.43 17.28 15.74
N ILE A 66 5.11 17.52 15.76
CA ILE A 66 4.36 17.87 14.54
C ILE A 66 4.56 19.34 14.14
N THR A 67 5.13 20.17 15.03
CA THR A 67 5.47 21.57 14.76
C THR A 67 6.91 21.78 14.30
N GLN A 68 7.78 20.77 14.48
CA GLN A 68 9.18 20.82 14.03
C GLN A 68 9.30 20.57 12.53
N HIS A 69 10.41 21.02 11.95
CA HIS A 69 10.78 20.76 10.55
C HIS A 69 11.96 19.79 10.39
N ASN A 70 12.71 19.54 11.46
CA ASN A 70 13.87 18.66 11.40
C ASN A 70 13.44 17.19 11.33
N ILE A 71 14.29 16.38 10.69
CA ILE A 71 14.23 14.93 10.69
C ILE A 71 15.34 14.44 11.60
N GLU A 72 14.99 14.01 12.80
CA GLU A 72 15.96 13.55 13.80
C GLU A 72 15.42 12.30 14.51
N PRO A 73 16.30 11.42 15.01
CA PRO A 73 15.87 10.30 15.83
C PRO A 73 15.09 10.79 17.06
N ILE A 74 13.88 10.27 17.24
CA ILE A 74 13.05 10.56 18.40
C ILE A 74 12.82 9.30 19.22
N GLN A 75 12.87 9.44 20.54
CA GLN A 75 12.44 8.38 21.45
C GLN A 75 10.93 8.49 21.67
N VAL A 76 10.15 7.73 20.89
CA VAL A 76 8.70 7.71 21.02
C VAL A 76 8.30 6.91 22.26
N LYS A 77 7.71 7.60 23.24
CA LYS A 77 7.06 6.96 24.38
C LYS A 77 5.69 6.41 23.97
N GLU A 78 5.16 5.52 24.79
CA GLU A 78 3.88 4.85 24.56
C GLU A 78 3.00 4.89 25.82
N THR A 79 1.70 4.68 25.62
CA THR A 79 0.71 4.49 26.67
C THR A 79 -0.37 3.51 26.18
N THR A 80 -1.30 3.16 27.04
CA THR A 80 -2.47 2.34 26.68
C THR A 80 -3.65 3.22 26.28
N PHE A 81 -4.41 2.76 25.29
CA PHE A 81 -5.69 3.33 24.91
C PHE A 81 -6.65 2.20 24.55
N GLY A 82 -7.58 1.90 25.45
CA GLY A 82 -8.37 0.67 25.38
C GLY A 82 -7.47 -0.56 25.50
N ASP A 83 -7.54 -1.45 24.51
CA ASP A 83 -6.71 -2.64 24.36
C ASP A 83 -5.42 -2.39 23.54
N GLN A 84 -5.24 -1.18 23.00
CA GLN A 84 -4.09 -0.84 22.15
C GLN A 84 -2.96 -0.18 22.94
N ARG A 85 -1.72 -0.40 22.49
CA ARG A 85 -0.57 0.44 22.82
C ARG A 85 -0.44 1.52 21.75
N VAL A 86 -0.41 2.78 22.18
CA VAL A 86 -0.41 3.95 21.30
C VAL A 86 0.80 4.84 21.57
N PRO A 87 1.40 5.47 20.54
CA PRO A 87 2.57 6.33 20.70
C PRO A 87 2.19 7.76 21.09
N PHE A 88 3.18 8.56 21.47
CA PHE A 88 3.02 9.99 21.80
C PHE A 88 2.03 10.24 22.96
N PRO A 89 2.29 9.72 24.18
CA PRO A 89 1.42 9.95 25.33
C PRO A 89 1.33 11.44 25.67
N VAL A 90 0.14 11.89 26.04
CA VAL A 90 -0.13 13.26 26.48
C VAL A 90 -1.04 13.24 27.70
N ASN A 91 -0.94 14.29 28.51
CA ASN A 91 -1.82 14.51 29.66
C ASN A 91 -2.81 15.64 29.35
N ASN A 92 -3.93 15.67 30.07
CA ASN A 92 -4.93 16.74 30.00
C ASN A 92 -5.45 17.01 28.58
N SER A 93 -5.66 15.96 27.78
CA SER A 93 -6.16 16.00 26.40
C SER A 93 -7.38 15.08 26.28
N ALA A 94 -8.21 15.27 25.26
CA ALA A 94 -9.38 14.45 25.00
C ALA A 94 -9.06 12.97 24.72
N LEU A 95 -7.80 12.68 24.36
CA LEU A 95 -7.24 11.34 24.23
C LEU A 95 -5.96 11.25 25.06
N PRO A 96 -5.58 10.04 25.55
CA PRO A 96 -4.35 9.86 26.33
C PRO A 96 -3.07 9.93 25.47
N PHE A 97 -3.21 10.15 24.16
CA PHE A 97 -2.11 10.23 23.21
C PHE A 97 -2.40 11.27 22.12
N GLU A 98 -1.33 11.68 21.44
CA GLU A 98 -1.35 12.70 20.40
C GLU A 98 -1.71 12.05 19.04
N ILE A 99 -3.01 11.98 18.77
CA ILE A 99 -3.58 11.33 17.57
C ILE A 99 -3.02 11.89 16.26
N PHE A 100 -2.77 13.19 16.16
CA PHE A 100 -2.35 13.84 14.91
C PHE A 100 -0.86 13.63 14.63
N ALA A 101 0.00 13.71 15.65
CA ALA A 101 1.42 13.38 15.60
C ALA A 101 1.63 11.90 15.33
N ALA A 102 0.89 11.01 16.02
CA ALA A 102 0.93 9.58 15.77
C ALA A 102 0.55 9.26 14.31
N SER A 103 -0.54 9.85 13.82
CA SER A 103 -0.97 9.67 12.43
C SER A 103 0.05 10.23 11.44
N PHE A 104 0.62 11.41 11.70
CA PHE A 104 1.66 12.00 10.85
C PHE A 104 2.89 11.10 10.76
N TYR A 105 3.40 10.62 11.91
CA TYR A 105 4.57 9.76 12.00
C TYR A 105 4.44 8.51 11.12
N PHE A 106 3.26 7.88 11.14
CA PHE A 106 2.95 6.72 10.30
C PHE A 106 2.74 7.09 8.82
N LEU A 107 1.98 8.14 8.51
CA LEU A 107 1.72 8.54 7.11
C LEU A 107 2.97 9.00 6.38
N SER A 108 3.83 9.76 7.04
CA SER A 108 5.07 10.25 6.47
C SER A 108 6.16 9.17 6.41
N ARG A 109 5.92 8.00 7.02
CA ARG A 109 6.93 6.95 7.26
C ARG A 109 8.20 7.55 7.86
N TYR A 110 8.04 8.37 8.91
CA TYR A 110 9.13 9.20 9.46
C TYR A 110 10.39 8.40 9.78
N GLU A 111 10.22 7.21 10.34
CA GLU A 111 11.28 6.26 10.67
C GLU A 111 12.14 5.81 9.47
N GLU A 112 11.62 5.87 8.24
CA GLU A 112 12.34 5.44 7.04
C GLU A 112 13.26 6.52 6.45
N TYR A 113 13.18 7.74 6.96
CA TYR A 113 14.11 8.83 6.63
C TYR A 113 15.33 8.86 7.56
N LEU A 114 15.32 8.06 8.63
CA LEU A 114 16.41 7.90 9.58
C LEU A 114 17.30 6.72 9.16
N PRO A 115 18.55 6.63 9.66
CA PRO A 115 19.36 5.43 9.47
C PRO A 115 18.66 4.18 10.00
N PHE A 116 18.64 3.11 9.20
CA PHE A 116 18.06 1.82 9.56
C PHE A 116 18.91 0.67 9.01
N GLU A 117 18.79 -0.51 9.62
CA GLU A 117 19.36 -1.73 9.07
C GLU A 117 18.38 -2.30 8.05
N ALA A 118 18.76 -2.29 6.78
CA ALA A 118 17.89 -2.76 5.73
C ALA A 118 17.85 -4.30 5.67
N ASP A 119 16.78 -4.86 5.12
CA ASP A 119 16.75 -6.29 4.79
C ASP A 119 17.66 -6.62 3.58
N GLU A 120 17.67 -7.89 3.17
CA GLU A 120 18.48 -8.38 2.05
C GLU A 120 18.20 -7.68 0.70
N HIS A 121 17.02 -7.07 0.55
CA HIS A 121 16.64 -6.30 -0.64
C HIS A 121 16.82 -4.79 -0.45
N GLY A 122 17.40 -4.34 0.68
CA GLY A 122 17.58 -2.94 1.00
C GLY A 122 16.27 -2.22 1.34
N ARG A 123 15.27 -2.94 1.88
CA ARG A 123 13.96 -2.40 2.30
C ARG A 123 13.96 -2.13 3.80
N TYR A 124 13.05 -1.28 4.24
CA TYR A 124 12.79 -1.05 5.66
C TYR A 124 12.05 -2.26 6.27
N PRO A 125 12.63 -2.99 7.25
CA PRO A 125 11.98 -4.17 7.84
C PRO A 125 10.76 -3.81 8.68
N ALA A 126 9.72 -4.65 8.64
CA ALA A 126 8.51 -4.44 9.42
C ALA A 126 8.80 -4.41 10.92
N GLU A 127 9.69 -5.28 11.38
CA GLU A 127 10.07 -5.49 12.78
C GLU A 127 10.74 -4.26 13.42
N GLN A 128 11.35 -3.41 12.60
CA GLN A 128 11.93 -2.15 13.07
C GLN A 128 10.87 -1.06 13.25
N SER A 129 9.72 -1.20 12.60
CA SER A 129 8.68 -0.19 12.62
C SER A 129 8.05 -0.03 14.00
N LEU A 130 7.71 1.21 14.35
CA LEU A 130 6.95 1.48 15.56
C LEU A 130 5.59 0.76 15.55
N GLN A 131 4.93 0.69 14.39
CA GLN A 131 3.65 0.00 14.26
C GLN A 131 3.74 -1.50 14.58
N TYR A 132 4.82 -2.17 14.16
CA TYR A 132 5.04 -3.57 14.52
C TYR A 132 5.26 -3.74 16.03
N LYS A 133 6.12 -2.89 16.62
CA LYS A 133 6.45 -2.92 18.07
C LYS A 133 5.23 -2.69 18.96
N LEU A 134 4.26 -1.92 18.47
CA LEU A 134 3.00 -1.62 19.14
C LEU A 134 1.86 -2.59 18.76
N ASN A 135 2.11 -3.58 17.90
CA ASN A 135 1.10 -4.51 17.38
C ASN A 135 -0.09 -3.81 16.67
N LEU A 136 0.21 -2.79 15.86
CA LEU A 136 -0.78 -1.96 15.16
C LEU A 136 -0.87 -2.25 13.65
N LEU A 137 -0.12 -3.22 13.13
CA LEU A 137 -0.13 -3.51 11.68
C LEU A 137 -1.44 -4.13 11.21
N GLY A 138 -2.09 -4.95 12.05
CA GLY A 138 -3.24 -5.77 11.66
C GLY A 138 -4.54 -5.00 11.40
N ALA A 139 -4.57 -3.68 11.61
CA ALA A 139 -5.74 -2.84 11.38
C ALA A 139 -5.35 -1.47 10.82
N PRO A 140 -6.22 -0.78 10.05
CA PRO A 140 -5.97 0.57 9.58
C PRO A 140 -6.14 1.56 10.74
N VAL A 141 -5.14 1.59 11.64
CA VAL A 141 -5.23 2.22 12.95
C VAL A 141 -5.58 3.71 12.88
N ILE A 142 -5.09 4.44 11.87
CA ILE A 142 -5.40 5.87 11.66
C ILE A 142 -6.88 6.06 11.30
N ASP A 143 -7.44 5.20 10.43
CA ASP A 143 -8.87 5.22 10.13
C ASP A 143 -9.72 4.91 11.37
N GLY A 144 -9.29 3.95 12.19
CA GLY A 144 -9.93 3.63 13.47
C GLY A 144 -9.91 4.81 14.44
N TRP A 145 -8.74 5.45 14.61
CA TRP A 145 -8.60 6.65 15.44
C TRP A 145 -9.44 7.82 14.95
N ALA A 146 -9.55 8.00 13.62
CA ALA A 146 -10.43 9.00 13.04
C ALA A 146 -11.91 8.73 13.37
N MET A 147 -12.38 7.48 13.30
CA MET A 147 -13.75 7.13 13.71
C MET A 147 -14.00 7.42 15.20
N ILE A 148 -13.01 7.19 16.06
CA ILE A 148 -13.08 7.55 17.48
C ILE A 148 -13.17 9.06 17.65
N LEU A 149 -12.34 9.83 16.93
CA LEU A 149 -12.38 11.28 16.92
C LEU A 149 -13.75 11.82 16.47
N LYS A 150 -14.33 11.24 15.40
CA LYS A 150 -15.70 11.55 14.95
C LYS A 150 -16.71 11.36 16.08
N ASN A 151 -16.64 10.26 16.82
CA ASN A 151 -17.57 9.98 17.92
C ASN A 151 -17.38 10.96 19.09
N ILE A 152 -16.14 11.32 19.43
CA ILE A 152 -15.86 12.35 20.44
C ILE A 152 -16.47 13.69 20.01
N LEU A 153 -16.30 14.08 18.74
CA LEU A 153 -16.86 15.31 18.19
C LEU A 153 -18.39 15.30 18.19
N LEU A 154 -19.04 14.22 17.73
CA LEU A 154 -20.49 14.10 17.74
C LEU A 154 -21.09 14.13 19.15
N LYS A 155 -20.37 13.61 20.14
CA LYS A 155 -20.80 13.68 21.55
C LYS A 155 -20.84 15.12 22.06
N LYS A 156 -19.87 15.97 21.69
CA LYS A 156 -19.83 17.39 22.09
C LYS A 156 -20.71 18.27 21.17
N TYR A 157 -20.77 17.94 19.89
CA TYR A 157 -21.44 18.70 18.83
C TYR A 157 -22.36 17.79 18.00
N PRO A 158 -23.57 17.46 18.49
CA PRO A 158 -24.49 16.56 17.79
C PRO A 158 -24.97 17.07 16.42
N SER A 159 -24.86 18.37 16.15
CA SER A 159 -25.21 19.00 14.88
C SER A 159 -24.10 18.93 13.82
N LEU A 160 -22.89 18.48 14.17
CA LEU A 160 -21.79 18.34 13.23
C LEU A 160 -22.07 17.20 12.24
N THR A 161 -21.92 17.46 10.95
CA THR A 161 -22.21 16.51 9.88
C THR A 161 -20.93 15.95 9.26
N PHE A 162 -20.94 14.65 8.99
CA PHE A 162 -19.86 13.94 8.32
C PHE A 162 -20.39 13.28 7.06
N GLY A 163 -19.60 13.24 6.00
CA GLY A 163 -19.91 12.43 4.83
C GLY A 163 -19.84 10.93 5.11
N LYS A 164 -20.18 10.14 4.09
CA LYS A 164 -20.15 8.68 4.14
C LYS A 164 -19.15 8.14 3.15
N ARG A 165 -18.35 7.18 3.58
CA ARG A 165 -17.50 6.38 2.70
C ARG A 165 -18.24 5.09 2.35
N LYS A 166 -17.64 4.31 1.47
CA LYS A 166 -18.09 2.95 1.20
C LYS A 166 -16.84 2.10 1.10
N PHE A 167 -16.91 0.91 1.67
CA PHE A 167 -15.89 -0.10 1.47
C PHE A 167 -15.66 -0.30 -0.03
N LYS A 168 -14.39 -0.32 -0.43
CA LYS A 168 -13.99 -0.61 -1.81
C LYS A 168 -12.87 -1.63 -1.80
N PHE A 169 -13.00 -2.64 -2.65
CA PHE A 169 -11.96 -3.62 -2.89
C PHE A 169 -11.33 -3.42 -4.27
N THR A 170 -10.01 -3.57 -4.37
CA THR A 170 -9.27 -3.50 -5.62
C THR A 170 -8.17 -4.56 -5.63
N PRO A 171 -8.36 -5.67 -6.35
CA PRO A 171 -7.30 -6.66 -6.54
C PRO A 171 -6.22 -6.09 -7.46
N THR A 172 -4.96 -6.33 -7.11
CA THR A 172 -3.81 -5.99 -7.94
C THR A 172 -3.03 -7.26 -8.27
N ILE A 173 -2.62 -7.39 -9.53
CA ILE A 173 -1.91 -8.56 -10.05
C ILE A 173 -0.54 -8.12 -10.56
N ASP A 174 0.52 -8.62 -9.96
CA ASP A 174 1.89 -8.42 -10.42
C ASP A 174 2.26 -9.56 -11.39
N VAL A 175 2.77 -9.20 -12.56
CA VAL A 175 3.16 -10.13 -13.62
C VAL A 175 4.67 -10.08 -13.79
N ASP A 176 5.37 -10.77 -12.90
CA ASP A 176 6.84 -10.91 -12.93
C ASP A 176 7.26 -11.81 -14.08
N ARG A 177 6.55 -12.94 -14.23
CA ARG A 177 6.78 -13.95 -15.26
C ARG A 177 5.46 -14.32 -15.89
N ALA A 178 5.21 -13.77 -17.08
CA ALA A 178 3.92 -13.95 -17.71
C ALA A 178 3.60 -15.40 -18.10
N TYR A 179 4.64 -16.17 -18.44
CA TYR A 179 4.58 -17.58 -18.80
C TYR A 179 5.76 -18.33 -18.19
N HIS A 180 5.55 -19.61 -17.87
CA HIS A 180 6.59 -20.46 -17.34
C HIS A 180 7.51 -21.00 -18.46
N PHE A 181 6.96 -21.32 -19.64
CA PHE A 181 7.66 -21.92 -20.78
C PHE A 181 7.38 -21.25 -22.14
N ARG A 182 6.16 -20.74 -22.38
CA ARG A 182 5.66 -20.32 -23.71
C ARG A 182 6.52 -19.27 -24.46
N SER A 183 7.28 -18.44 -23.75
CA SER A 183 7.98 -17.27 -24.34
C SER A 183 9.40 -17.05 -23.83
N SER A 184 10.02 -18.05 -23.19
CA SER A 184 11.38 -17.89 -22.65
C SER A 184 12.51 -18.07 -23.68
N GLY A 185 12.17 -18.33 -24.95
CA GLY A 185 13.14 -18.69 -26.00
C GLY A 185 13.70 -20.11 -25.82
N LEU A 186 14.05 -20.77 -26.94
CA LEU A 186 14.51 -22.16 -26.94
C LEU A 186 15.72 -22.39 -26.01
N ALA A 187 16.65 -21.43 -25.95
CA ALA A 187 17.88 -21.53 -25.15
C ALA A 187 17.65 -21.48 -23.61
N LYS A 188 16.75 -20.62 -23.11
CA LYS A 188 16.44 -20.63 -21.66
C LYS A 188 15.61 -21.85 -21.28
N ASN A 189 14.74 -22.32 -22.17
CA ASN A 189 13.98 -23.55 -21.94
C ASN A 189 14.89 -24.78 -21.90
N THR A 190 15.87 -24.91 -22.81
CA THR A 190 16.87 -25.99 -22.75
C THR A 190 17.75 -25.91 -21.50
N ALA A 191 18.21 -24.72 -21.10
CA ALA A 191 18.94 -24.53 -19.84
C ALA A 191 18.09 -24.93 -18.61
N ARG A 192 16.79 -24.63 -18.60
CA ARG A 192 15.86 -25.04 -17.53
C ARG A 192 15.64 -26.56 -17.51
N ILE A 193 15.53 -27.20 -18.68
CA ILE A 193 15.45 -28.67 -18.80
C ILE A 193 16.72 -29.32 -18.24
N LEU A 194 17.89 -28.85 -18.65
CA LEU A 194 19.18 -29.35 -18.18
C LEU A 194 19.32 -29.19 -16.66
N LYS A 195 18.97 -28.03 -16.11
CA LYS A 195 18.99 -27.79 -14.65
C LYS A 195 17.97 -28.67 -13.91
N ALA A 196 16.78 -28.89 -14.46
CA ALA A 196 15.77 -29.76 -13.87
C ALA A 196 16.19 -31.24 -13.89
N ALA A 197 16.87 -31.68 -14.95
CA ALA A 197 17.44 -33.03 -15.08
C ALA A 197 18.58 -33.26 -14.08
N VAL A 198 19.47 -32.28 -13.91
CA VAL A 198 20.54 -32.33 -12.88
C VAL A 198 19.96 -32.43 -11.47
N ASN A 199 18.85 -31.74 -11.20
CA ASN A 199 18.18 -31.75 -9.89
C ASN A 199 17.14 -32.87 -9.72
N LEU A 200 17.05 -33.83 -10.66
CA LEU A 200 16.11 -34.96 -10.65
C LEU A 200 14.64 -34.57 -10.42
N ASN A 201 14.23 -33.36 -10.84
CA ASN A 201 12.86 -32.88 -10.63
C ASN A 201 11.94 -33.34 -11.78
N ALA A 202 11.44 -34.57 -11.66
CA ALA A 202 10.59 -35.21 -12.67
C ALA A 202 9.29 -34.44 -12.96
N GLU A 203 8.68 -33.80 -11.96
CA GLU A 203 7.46 -32.99 -12.12
C GLU A 203 7.72 -31.79 -13.06
N LYS A 204 8.87 -31.11 -12.89
CA LYS A 204 9.27 -29.97 -13.73
C LYS A 204 9.57 -30.39 -15.16
N ILE A 205 10.21 -31.53 -15.36
CA ILE A 205 10.50 -32.11 -16.69
C ILE A 205 9.20 -32.50 -17.39
N LEU A 206 8.29 -33.17 -16.68
CA LEU A 206 6.98 -33.57 -17.21
C LEU A 206 6.15 -32.35 -17.62
N ASN A 207 6.15 -31.27 -16.82
CA ASN A 207 5.44 -30.04 -17.17
C ASN A 207 6.03 -29.35 -18.40
N ILE A 208 7.35 -29.37 -18.59
CA ILE A 208 7.99 -28.85 -19.82
C ILE A 208 7.51 -29.63 -21.05
N ILE A 209 7.57 -30.96 -20.98
CA ILE A 209 7.16 -31.85 -22.08
C ILE A 209 5.67 -31.67 -22.37
N LYS A 210 4.81 -31.66 -21.35
CA LYS A 210 3.36 -31.47 -21.49
C LYS A 210 3.02 -30.12 -22.13
N THR A 211 3.68 -29.04 -21.72
CA THR A 211 3.45 -27.70 -22.32
C THR A 211 3.88 -27.68 -23.79
N GLY A 212 5.03 -28.29 -24.12
CA GLY A 212 5.47 -28.45 -25.51
C GLY A 212 4.58 -29.35 -26.37
N LEU A 213 3.80 -30.24 -25.75
CA LEU A 213 2.79 -31.09 -26.37
C LEU A 213 1.39 -30.44 -26.44
N GLY A 214 1.27 -29.16 -26.09
CA GLY A 214 0.03 -28.38 -26.24
C GLY A 214 -0.83 -28.27 -24.97
N GLN A 215 -0.32 -28.65 -23.79
CA GLN A 215 -0.99 -28.32 -22.53
C GLN A 215 -0.83 -26.83 -22.19
N PRO A 216 -1.81 -26.22 -21.49
CA PRO A 216 -1.72 -24.83 -21.07
C PRO A 216 -0.49 -24.58 -20.19
N ASP A 217 0.16 -23.44 -20.39
CA ASP A 217 1.27 -23.01 -19.53
C ASP A 217 0.73 -22.77 -18.11
N PRO A 218 1.36 -23.30 -17.05
CA PRO A 218 0.83 -23.18 -15.70
C PRO A 218 0.70 -21.73 -15.22
N PHE A 219 1.43 -20.78 -15.81
CA PHE A 219 1.36 -19.36 -15.45
C PHE A 219 0.35 -18.57 -16.30
N ASP A 220 -0.23 -19.22 -17.31
CA ASP A 220 -1.30 -18.67 -18.14
C ASP A 220 -2.65 -18.74 -17.39
N THR A 221 -2.74 -17.94 -16.32
CA THR A 221 -3.91 -17.88 -15.42
C THR A 221 -4.87 -16.73 -15.79
N TYR A 222 -4.60 -16.01 -16.88
CA TYR A 222 -5.30 -14.79 -17.24
C TYR A 222 -6.78 -15.02 -17.59
N GLY A 223 -7.10 -16.15 -18.23
CA GLY A 223 -8.50 -16.51 -18.50
C GLY A 223 -9.32 -16.71 -17.22
N PHE A 224 -8.72 -17.36 -16.21
CA PHE A 224 -9.34 -17.48 -14.89
C PHE A 224 -9.50 -16.12 -14.21
N LEU A 225 -8.44 -15.30 -14.21
CA LEU A 225 -8.47 -13.96 -13.62
C LEU A 225 -9.56 -13.08 -14.25
N GLU A 226 -9.67 -13.11 -15.58
CA GLU A 226 -10.72 -12.39 -16.30
C GLU A 226 -12.12 -12.84 -15.87
N GLU A 227 -12.40 -14.15 -15.94
CA GLU A 227 -13.72 -14.70 -15.60
C GLU A 227 -14.11 -14.37 -14.16
N ILE A 228 -13.18 -14.54 -13.21
CA ILE A 228 -13.49 -14.33 -11.81
C ILE A 228 -13.63 -12.84 -11.46
N HIS A 229 -12.85 -11.95 -12.08
CA HIS A 229 -13.01 -10.51 -11.88
C HIS A 229 -14.32 -10.01 -12.48
N GLU A 230 -14.72 -10.50 -13.65
CA GLU A 230 -16.00 -10.17 -14.29
C GLU A 230 -17.19 -10.66 -13.45
N LYS A 231 -17.14 -11.93 -13.00
CA LYS A 231 -18.15 -12.51 -12.10
C LYS A 231 -18.38 -11.65 -10.86
N HIS A 232 -17.30 -11.10 -10.29
CA HIS A 232 -17.33 -10.27 -9.10
C HIS A 232 -17.48 -8.77 -9.41
N LYS A 233 -17.57 -8.35 -10.69
CA LYS A 233 -17.67 -6.95 -11.14
C LYS A 233 -16.53 -6.07 -10.60
N LEU A 234 -15.33 -6.64 -10.54
CA LEU A 234 -14.15 -5.96 -10.01
C LEU A 234 -13.42 -5.18 -11.11
N SER A 235 -12.68 -4.16 -10.70
CA SER A 235 -11.78 -3.39 -11.57
C SER A 235 -10.33 -3.64 -11.13
N PRO A 236 -9.69 -4.73 -11.61
CA PRO A 236 -8.33 -5.08 -11.22
C PRO A 236 -7.30 -4.12 -11.83
N ILE A 237 -6.10 -4.11 -11.23
CA ILE A 237 -4.92 -3.44 -11.78
C ILE A 237 -3.82 -4.47 -12.01
N PHE A 238 -3.31 -4.56 -13.24
CA PHE A 238 -2.19 -5.43 -13.58
C PHE A 238 -0.89 -4.62 -13.70
N PHE A 239 0.16 -5.05 -13.01
CA PHE A 239 1.49 -4.46 -13.09
C PHE A 239 2.43 -5.38 -13.86
N PHE A 240 2.97 -4.91 -14.98
CA PHE A 240 3.83 -5.72 -15.85
C PHE A 240 5.31 -5.37 -15.66
N LEU A 241 6.14 -6.39 -15.42
CA LEU A 241 7.59 -6.24 -15.35
C LEU A 241 8.18 -6.26 -16.77
N LEU A 242 8.79 -5.15 -17.17
CA LEU A 242 9.24 -4.91 -18.55
C LEU A 242 10.73 -4.56 -18.65
N ALA A 243 11.55 -5.12 -17.76
CA ALA A 243 12.99 -4.94 -17.84
C ALA A 243 13.51 -5.57 -19.14
N ASN A 244 14.09 -4.76 -20.05
CA ASN A 244 14.76 -5.28 -21.24
C ASN A 244 16.16 -5.81 -20.88
N GLN A 245 16.92 -5.01 -20.13
CA GLN A 245 18.19 -5.40 -19.50
C GLN A 245 18.04 -5.20 -17.99
N GLY A 246 17.51 -6.22 -17.30
CA GLY A 246 17.24 -6.19 -15.87
C GLY A 246 18.40 -6.70 -15.02
N HIS A 247 18.20 -6.70 -13.70
CA HIS A 247 19.09 -7.37 -12.76
C HIS A 247 19.07 -8.88 -13.01
N GLU A 248 20.25 -9.50 -13.16
CA GLU A 248 20.38 -10.89 -13.61
C GLU A 248 19.65 -11.91 -12.71
N GLU A 249 19.63 -11.67 -11.40
CA GLU A 249 18.97 -12.55 -10.43
C GLU A 249 17.48 -12.27 -10.27
N PHE A 250 17.08 -11.01 -10.16
CA PHE A 250 15.74 -10.63 -9.72
C PHE A 250 14.79 -10.35 -10.89
N ASP A 251 15.25 -9.69 -11.96
CA ASP A 251 14.40 -9.31 -13.09
C ASP A 251 14.31 -10.44 -14.12
N GLN A 252 13.50 -11.46 -13.80
CA GLN A 252 13.34 -12.69 -14.59
C GLN A 252 12.21 -12.64 -15.63
N ASN A 253 11.74 -11.45 -15.99
CA ASN A 253 10.63 -11.29 -16.92
C ASN A 253 10.97 -11.80 -18.32
N ILE A 254 9.91 -12.00 -19.10
CA ILE A 254 10.00 -12.27 -20.53
C ILE A 254 10.51 -11.02 -21.22
N ASN A 255 11.30 -11.20 -22.29
CA ASN A 255 11.77 -10.07 -23.08
C ASN A 255 10.56 -9.23 -23.53
N PRO A 256 10.54 -7.90 -23.26
CA PRO A 256 9.43 -7.03 -23.67
C PRO A 256 9.13 -7.03 -25.17
N GLU A 257 10.10 -7.43 -26.00
CA GLU A 257 9.93 -7.57 -27.45
C GLU A 257 9.22 -8.85 -27.89
N ASP A 258 8.98 -9.80 -26.98
CA ASP A 258 8.28 -11.05 -27.28
C ASP A 258 6.81 -10.80 -27.67
N GLU A 259 6.42 -11.27 -28.86
CA GLU A 259 5.09 -11.01 -29.42
C GLU A 259 3.95 -11.64 -28.62
N ALA A 260 4.18 -12.81 -27.97
CA ALA A 260 3.17 -13.41 -27.11
C ALA A 260 2.96 -12.60 -25.83
N PHE A 261 4.02 -11.98 -25.31
CA PHE A 261 3.92 -11.09 -24.16
C PHE A 261 3.26 -9.76 -24.51
N LYS A 262 3.62 -9.14 -25.65
CA LYS A 262 2.94 -7.92 -26.15
C LYS A 262 1.44 -8.15 -26.38
N THR A 263 1.09 -9.29 -26.99
CA THR A 263 -0.31 -9.67 -27.22
C THR A 263 -1.07 -9.77 -25.91
N LEU A 264 -0.52 -10.50 -24.92
CA LEU A 264 -1.11 -10.62 -23.59
C LEU A 264 -1.34 -9.25 -22.93
N ILE A 265 -0.31 -8.40 -22.89
CA ILE A 265 -0.41 -7.07 -22.29
C ILE A 265 -1.50 -6.25 -22.98
N SER A 266 -1.53 -6.28 -24.33
CA SER A 266 -2.54 -5.58 -25.12
C SER A 266 -3.95 -6.08 -24.79
N GLU A 267 -4.16 -7.40 -24.69
CA GLU A 267 -5.45 -8.01 -24.35
C GLU A 267 -5.90 -7.67 -22.93
N VAL A 268 -5.03 -7.83 -21.93
CA VAL A 268 -5.31 -7.46 -20.54
C VAL A 268 -5.65 -5.97 -20.44
N SER A 269 -4.93 -5.11 -21.16
CA SER A 269 -5.16 -3.67 -21.13
C SER A 269 -6.54 -3.26 -21.65
N LYS A 270 -7.24 -4.10 -22.42
CA LYS A 270 -8.61 -3.82 -22.90
C LYS A 270 -9.66 -4.01 -21.80
N LYS A 271 -9.36 -4.84 -20.79
CA LYS A 271 -10.32 -5.30 -19.77
C LYS A 271 -9.98 -4.83 -18.35
N ALA A 272 -8.71 -4.49 -18.11
CA ALA A 272 -8.22 -4.07 -16.79
C ALA A 272 -7.44 -2.76 -16.84
N GLN A 273 -7.25 -2.15 -15.68
CA GLN A 273 -6.26 -1.09 -15.52
C GLN A 273 -4.85 -1.70 -15.56
N ILE A 274 -3.90 -0.94 -16.08
CA ILE A 274 -2.50 -1.37 -16.19
C ILE A 274 -1.57 -0.36 -15.54
N GLY A 275 -0.50 -0.86 -14.95
CA GLY A 275 0.59 -0.09 -14.38
C GLY A 275 1.93 -0.71 -14.71
N ILE A 276 3.00 0.05 -14.47
CA ILE A 276 4.35 -0.46 -14.64
C ILE A 276 4.81 -1.18 -13.36
N HIS A 277 5.33 -2.40 -13.50
CA HIS A 277 6.09 -3.04 -12.43
C HIS A 277 7.56 -2.68 -12.60
N THR A 278 8.02 -1.61 -11.96
CA THR A 278 9.36 -1.08 -12.23
C THR A 278 10.42 -2.06 -11.75
N SER A 279 11.41 -2.32 -12.60
CA SER A 279 12.40 -3.38 -12.37
C SER A 279 13.26 -3.18 -11.13
N TYR A 280 13.85 -4.26 -10.65
CA TYR A 280 14.83 -4.22 -9.57
C TYR A 280 16.00 -3.30 -9.95
N ALA A 281 16.51 -3.43 -11.18
CA ALA A 281 17.59 -2.59 -11.71
C ALA A 281 17.25 -1.09 -11.74
N SER A 282 15.98 -0.71 -11.87
CA SER A 282 15.55 0.70 -11.89
C SER A 282 15.83 1.46 -10.57
N ASN A 283 16.04 0.72 -9.47
CA ASN A 283 16.41 1.28 -8.18
C ASN A 283 17.78 1.96 -8.18
N THR A 284 18.72 1.50 -9.02
CA THR A 284 20.03 2.13 -9.20
C THR A 284 20.05 2.99 -10.47
N GLU A 285 19.42 2.54 -11.56
CA GLU A 285 19.46 3.17 -12.88
C GLU A 285 18.16 3.92 -13.23
N THR A 286 18.11 5.22 -12.92
CA THR A 286 16.88 6.02 -13.07
C THR A 286 16.30 6.06 -14.49
N LYS A 287 17.12 5.93 -15.54
CA LYS A 287 16.64 5.94 -16.93
C LYS A 287 15.73 4.75 -17.25
N LYS A 288 15.93 3.61 -16.57
CA LYS A 288 15.14 2.39 -16.81
C LYS A 288 13.67 2.58 -16.52
N ILE A 289 13.29 3.36 -15.50
CA ILE A 289 11.87 3.62 -15.19
C ILE A 289 11.17 4.26 -16.39
N SER A 290 11.77 5.29 -17.00
CA SER A 290 11.19 5.96 -18.16
C SER A 290 11.19 5.08 -19.42
N GLU A 291 12.20 4.24 -19.60
CA GLU A 291 12.26 3.28 -20.71
C GLU A 291 11.17 2.21 -20.57
N GLU A 292 11.03 1.60 -19.40
CA GLU A 292 10.03 0.59 -19.07
C GLU A 292 8.60 1.14 -19.22
N ILE A 293 8.35 2.36 -18.71
CA ILE A 293 7.08 3.06 -18.91
C ILE A 293 6.80 3.24 -20.40
N LYS A 294 7.76 3.77 -21.16
CA LYS A 294 7.58 4.02 -22.60
C LYS A 294 7.29 2.73 -23.36
N THR A 295 7.95 1.63 -23.02
CA THR A 295 7.67 0.32 -23.61
C THR A 295 6.22 -0.11 -23.34
N LEU A 296 5.74 0.02 -22.10
CA LEU A 296 4.34 -0.30 -21.78
C LEU A 296 3.35 0.61 -22.51
N GLU A 297 3.65 1.91 -22.59
CA GLU A 297 2.83 2.88 -23.33
C GLU A 297 2.77 2.54 -24.83
N GLN A 298 3.88 2.09 -25.42
CA GLN A 298 3.94 1.67 -26.82
C GLN A 298 3.11 0.40 -27.10
N ILE A 299 3.19 -0.60 -26.22
CA ILE A 299 2.42 -1.86 -26.38
C ILE A 299 0.91 -1.60 -26.26
N THR A 300 0.52 -0.68 -25.38
CA THR A 300 -0.89 -0.51 -24.99
C THR A 300 -1.54 0.70 -25.64
N ASN A 301 -0.75 1.61 -26.22
CA ASN A 301 -1.17 2.92 -26.71
C ASN A 301 -1.94 3.73 -25.66
N LYS A 302 -1.54 3.62 -24.39
CA LYS A 302 -2.15 4.29 -23.23
C LYS A 302 -1.06 4.96 -22.41
N LYS A 303 -1.36 6.12 -21.85
CA LYS A 303 -0.48 6.76 -20.86
C LYS A 303 -0.42 5.91 -19.59
N ILE A 304 0.77 5.67 -19.07
CA ILE A 304 0.97 4.92 -17.83
C ILE A 304 1.18 5.89 -16.68
N ASN A 305 0.41 5.67 -15.60
CA ASN A 305 0.39 6.57 -14.45
C ASN A 305 0.42 5.86 -13.09
N ALA A 306 0.45 4.52 -13.09
CA ALA A 306 0.47 3.70 -11.90
C ALA A 306 1.75 2.86 -11.87
N SER A 307 2.35 2.71 -10.68
CA SER A 307 3.53 1.86 -10.47
C SER A 307 3.37 0.88 -9.31
N ARG A 308 4.15 -0.20 -9.41
CA ARG A 308 4.50 -1.11 -8.32
C ARG A 308 6.00 -1.38 -8.39
N GLN A 309 6.72 -1.24 -7.28
CA GLN A 309 8.14 -1.61 -7.20
C GLN A 309 8.30 -3.14 -7.16
N HIS A 310 9.13 -3.70 -8.04
CA HIS A 310 9.55 -5.09 -7.93
C HIS A 310 10.22 -5.34 -6.58
N PHE A 311 9.88 -6.48 -5.94
CA PHE A 311 10.24 -6.81 -4.56
C PHE A 311 9.73 -5.83 -3.49
N LEU A 312 8.81 -4.91 -3.81
CA LEU A 312 8.41 -3.80 -2.95
C LEU A 312 9.60 -2.97 -2.49
N LYS A 313 10.61 -2.84 -3.36
CA LYS A 313 11.86 -2.14 -3.06
C LYS A 313 11.64 -0.63 -2.99
N LEU A 314 11.15 -0.18 -1.82
CA LEU A 314 10.85 1.21 -1.53
C LEU A 314 11.94 1.81 -0.63
N HIS A 315 12.58 2.88 -1.10
CA HIS A 315 13.55 3.65 -0.33
C HIS A 315 13.20 5.14 -0.38
N LEU A 316 12.69 5.68 0.73
CA LEU A 316 12.26 7.07 0.81
C LEU A 316 13.44 8.01 1.04
N PRO A 317 13.41 9.23 0.47
CA PRO A 317 12.45 9.74 -0.52
C PRO A 317 12.79 9.33 -1.97
N ARG A 318 13.95 8.68 -2.18
CA ARG A 318 14.56 8.47 -3.50
C ARG A 318 13.63 7.80 -4.51
N THR A 319 12.96 6.71 -4.13
CA THR A 319 12.07 5.97 -5.03
C THR A 319 10.91 6.86 -5.51
N TYR A 320 10.25 7.57 -4.60
CA TYR A 320 9.09 8.39 -4.94
C TYR A 320 9.44 9.62 -5.77
N LEU A 321 10.58 10.26 -5.50
CA LEU A 321 11.09 11.34 -6.36
C LEU A 321 11.38 10.86 -7.79
N LYS A 322 11.92 9.65 -7.94
CA LYS A 322 12.16 9.06 -9.27
C LYS A 322 10.85 8.76 -10.02
N LEU A 323 9.86 8.20 -9.33
CA LEU A 323 8.53 7.92 -9.91
C LEU A 323 7.85 9.21 -10.38
N ILE A 324 7.83 10.24 -9.54
CA ILE A 324 7.29 11.56 -9.89
C ILE A 324 8.00 12.13 -11.13
N LYS A 325 9.33 12.08 -11.15
CA LYS A 325 10.12 12.55 -12.31
C LYS A 325 9.80 11.79 -13.59
N ALA A 326 9.45 10.51 -13.48
CA ALA A 326 9.05 9.67 -14.61
C ALA A 326 7.57 9.84 -15.01
N GLY A 327 6.81 10.71 -14.34
CA GLY A 327 5.41 11.01 -14.67
C GLY A 327 4.38 10.13 -13.98
N ILE A 328 4.79 9.29 -13.02
CA ILE A 328 3.89 8.46 -12.21
C ILE A 328 3.25 9.29 -11.11
N ASN A 329 1.93 9.21 -10.99
CA ASN A 329 1.14 9.88 -9.96
C ASN A 329 0.46 8.90 -9.00
N HIS A 330 0.49 7.58 -9.24
CA HIS A 330 -0.06 6.58 -8.34
C HIS A 330 0.95 5.46 -8.06
N ASP A 331 1.24 5.19 -6.79
CA ASP A 331 2.08 4.06 -6.38
C ASP A 331 1.31 3.10 -5.47
N TYR A 332 1.49 1.81 -5.72
CA TYR A 332 0.83 0.73 -5.01
C TYR A 332 1.81 -0.11 -4.18
N SER A 333 3.02 0.40 -3.91
CA SER A 333 4.11 -0.37 -3.30
C SER A 333 4.12 -0.32 -1.76
N MET A 334 3.27 0.51 -1.15
CA MET A 334 3.27 0.76 0.29
C MET A 334 2.65 -0.40 1.07
N GLY A 335 3.47 -1.39 1.37
CA GLY A 335 3.20 -2.50 2.29
C GLY A 335 4.51 -3.18 2.71
N TYR A 336 4.43 -4.20 3.56
CA TYR A 336 5.58 -5.00 3.95
C TYR A 336 5.59 -6.33 3.18
N ALA A 337 6.78 -6.82 2.87
CA ALA A 337 6.93 -8.14 2.27
C ALA A 337 6.81 -9.25 3.33
N SER A 338 7.38 -9.03 4.52
CA SER A 338 7.45 -10.03 5.59
C SER A 338 6.19 -10.13 6.46
N GLN A 339 5.35 -9.09 6.47
CA GLN A 339 4.18 -8.99 7.35
C GLN A 339 2.96 -8.52 6.58
N VAL A 340 1.79 -9.01 6.96
CA VAL A 340 0.51 -8.46 6.50
C VAL A 340 0.13 -7.21 7.29
N GLY A 341 -0.79 -6.42 6.75
CA GLY A 341 -1.33 -5.24 7.41
C GLY A 341 -0.92 -3.92 6.77
N PHE A 342 -1.07 -2.82 7.51
CA PHE A 342 -1.04 -1.46 6.97
C PHE A 342 0.26 -0.74 7.31
N ARG A 343 1.24 -0.79 6.40
CA ARG A 343 2.56 -0.15 6.56
C ARG A 343 2.50 1.35 6.84
N ALA A 344 1.50 2.08 6.35
CA ALA A 344 1.31 3.51 6.64
C ALA A 344 0.25 3.78 7.72
N GLY A 345 -0.22 2.74 8.41
CA GLY A 345 -1.26 2.82 9.45
C GLY A 345 -2.66 3.10 8.93
N THR A 346 -2.86 3.11 7.61
CA THR A 346 -4.13 3.45 6.98
C THR A 346 -4.41 2.55 5.78
N CYS A 347 -5.70 2.34 5.52
CA CYS A 347 -6.21 1.72 4.30
C CYS A 347 -6.67 2.77 3.27
N THR A 348 -6.65 4.05 3.65
CA THR A 348 -7.13 5.16 2.82
C THR A 348 -5.99 5.69 1.97
N PRO A 349 -6.16 5.77 0.63
CA PRO A 349 -5.17 6.37 -0.25
C PRO A 349 -4.81 7.81 0.17
N PHE A 350 -3.52 8.13 0.21
CA PHE A 350 -3.02 9.42 0.70
C PHE A 350 -1.95 9.98 -0.25
N PHE A 351 -1.78 11.29 -0.28
CA PHE A 351 -0.69 11.89 -1.04
C PHE A 351 0.62 11.81 -0.24
N TRP A 352 1.70 11.35 -0.86
CA TRP A 352 2.98 11.25 -0.17
C TRP A 352 3.46 12.63 0.30
N TYR A 353 3.82 12.72 1.58
CA TYR A 353 4.47 13.87 2.19
C TYR A 353 5.98 13.69 2.16
N ASP A 354 6.68 14.53 1.41
CA ASP A 354 8.14 14.53 1.41
C ASP A 354 8.67 15.28 2.64
N LEU A 355 9.17 14.54 3.63
CA LEU A 355 9.74 15.12 4.84
C LEU A 355 10.96 16.00 4.56
N GLN A 356 11.77 15.71 3.52
CA GLN A 356 12.94 16.55 3.22
C GLN A 356 12.54 17.93 2.71
N LEU A 357 11.40 18.02 2.04
CA LEU A 357 10.87 19.27 1.47
C LEU A 357 9.77 19.90 2.33
N GLU A 358 9.37 19.25 3.43
CA GLU A 358 8.22 19.62 4.27
C GLU A 358 6.96 19.94 3.45
N LYS A 359 6.66 19.05 2.49
CA LYS A 359 5.63 19.31 1.49
C LYS A 359 4.91 18.05 1.04
N GLN A 360 3.58 18.15 0.93
CA GLN A 360 2.77 17.17 0.24
C GLN A 360 3.04 17.21 -1.27
N SER A 361 3.34 16.05 -1.85
CA SER A 361 3.48 15.85 -3.30
C SER A 361 2.13 15.58 -3.97
N HIS A 362 2.14 15.37 -5.29
CA HIS A 362 0.98 14.88 -6.05
C HIS A 362 0.96 13.35 -6.21
N LEU A 363 1.99 12.64 -5.74
CA LEU A 363 2.04 11.18 -5.82
C LEU A 363 1.07 10.58 -4.80
N LYS A 364 0.04 9.89 -5.27
CA LYS A 364 -0.95 9.21 -4.44
C LYS A 364 -0.52 7.78 -4.15
N ILE A 365 -0.46 7.44 -2.87
CA ILE A 365 -0.07 6.14 -2.36
C ILE A 365 -1.34 5.33 -2.07
N HIS A 366 -1.36 4.10 -2.58
CA HIS A 366 -2.42 3.12 -2.38
C HIS A 366 -1.87 1.96 -1.56
N PRO A 367 -1.99 2.00 -0.22
CA PRO A 367 -1.41 0.98 0.64
C PRO A 367 -2.14 -0.35 0.48
N PHE A 368 -1.38 -1.45 0.30
CA PHE A 368 -1.95 -2.79 0.24
C PHE A 368 -1.86 -3.47 1.61
N ALA A 369 -2.87 -4.30 1.90
CA ALA A 369 -3.01 -4.94 3.21
C ALA A 369 -2.44 -6.37 3.22
N VAL A 370 -2.47 -7.05 2.08
CA VAL A 370 -2.10 -8.47 1.99
C VAL A 370 -1.43 -8.79 0.67
N MET A 371 -0.42 -9.65 0.75
CA MET A 371 0.24 -10.29 -0.39
C MET A 371 0.28 -11.80 -0.14
N GLU A 372 -0.05 -12.59 -1.15
CA GLU A 372 -0.06 -14.05 -1.07
C GLU A 372 1.34 -14.64 -0.83
N VAL A 373 2.40 -14.04 -1.39
CA VAL A 373 3.79 -14.41 -1.09
C VAL A 373 4.11 -14.19 0.39
N THR A 374 3.60 -13.13 1.03
CA THR A 374 3.75 -12.91 2.48
C THR A 374 3.14 -14.06 3.26
N LEU A 375 1.89 -14.41 2.94
CA LEU A 375 1.16 -15.48 3.61
C LEU A 375 1.86 -16.84 3.42
N GLN A 376 2.30 -17.16 2.20
CA GLN A 376 2.84 -18.47 1.84
C GLN A 376 4.31 -18.67 2.24
N GLN A 377 5.16 -17.67 2.01
CA GLN A 377 6.63 -17.81 2.12
C GLN A 377 7.17 -17.25 3.43
N TYR A 378 6.74 -16.04 3.80
CA TYR A 378 7.24 -15.36 4.99
C TYR A 378 6.56 -15.89 6.25
N LEU A 379 5.22 -15.94 6.25
CA LEU A 379 4.42 -16.43 7.38
C LEU A 379 4.22 -17.95 7.37
N LYS A 380 4.49 -18.62 6.24
CA LYS A 380 4.40 -20.08 6.07
C LYS A 380 3.02 -20.66 6.43
N LEU A 381 1.97 -19.91 6.11
CA LEU A 381 0.59 -20.30 6.38
C LEU A 381 0.09 -21.33 5.37
N SER A 382 -0.75 -22.25 5.84
CA SER A 382 -1.61 -23.06 4.98
C SER A 382 -2.71 -22.21 4.32
N PRO A 383 -3.33 -22.69 3.23
CA PRO A 383 -4.47 -22.00 2.60
C PRO A 383 -5.60 -21.63 3.58
N ASN A 384 -5.91 -22.50 4.54
CA ASN A 384 -6.98 -22.23 5.52
C ASN A 384 -6.59 -21.14 6.52
N GLU A 385 -5.34 -21.13 7.00
CA GLU A 385 -4.85 -20.06 7.88
C GLU A 385 -4.74 -18.73 7.13
N ALA A 386 -4.35 -18.77 5.85
CA ALA A 386 -4.33 -17.60 4.97
C ALA A 386 -5.74 -17.01 4.79
N ILE A 387 -6.77 -17.85 4.60
CA ILE A 387 -8.18 -17.44 4.56
C ILE A 387 -8.58 -16.70 5.83
N GLN A 388 -8.29 -17.26 7.01
CA GLN A 388 -8.60 -16.62 8.29
C GLN A 388 -7.91 -15.26 8.42
N LYS A 389 -6.62 -15.18 8.05
CA LYS A 389 -5.87 -13.93 8.12
C LYS A 389 -6.43 -12.85 7.18
N ILE A 390 -6.86 -13.23 5.97
CA ILE A 390 -7.50 -12.33 5.01
C ILE A 390 -8.84 -11.84 5.54
N ASP A 391 -9.64 -12.71 6.15
CA ASP A 391 -10.96 -12.35 6.69
C ASP A 391 -10.84 -11.30 7.82
N GLU A 392 -9.88 -11.48 8.73
CA GLU A 392 -9.57 -10.50 9.78
C GLU A 392 -9.23 -9.11 9.19
N LEU A 393 -8.36 -9.08 8.17
CA LEU A 393 -7.96 -7.83 7.51
C LEU A 393 -9.15 -7.19 6.77
N LEU A 394 -9.93 -7.97 6.02
CA LEU A 394 -11.13 -7.50 5.33
C LEU A 394 -12.14 -6.89 6.33
N ALA A 395 -12.41 -7.59 7.43
CA ALA A 395 -13.29 -7.12 8.49
C ALA A 395 -12.80 -5.77 9.05
N SER A 396 -11.50 -5.63 9.32
CA SER A 396 -10.91 -4.39 9.83
C SER A 396 -11.13 -3.19 8.89
N VAL A 397 -11.05 -3.39 7.58
CA VAL A 397 -11.25 -2.32 6.58
C VAL A 397 -12.73 -2.02 6.35
N LYS A 398 -13.60 -3.04 6.40
CA LYS A 398 -15.05 -2.86 6.34
C LYS A 398 -15.57 -2.04 7.53
N LEU A 399 -15.03 -2.23 8.73
CA LEU A 399 -15.41 -1.47 9.94
C LEU A 399 -15.23 0.04 9.78
N VAL A 400 -14.26 0.46 8.95
CA VAL A 400 -13.98 1.88 8.67
C VAL A 400 -14.49 2.34 7.30
N GLU A 401 -15.22 1.49 6.56
CA GLU A 401 -15.65 1.72 5.18
C GLU A 401 -14.50 2.19 4.26
N GLY A 402 -13.32 1.57 4.41
CA GLY A 402 -12.08 1.97 3.75
C GLY A 402 -11.80 1.28 2.40
N ASN A 403 -10.55 1.37 1.92
CA ASN A 403 -10.13 0.71 0.68
C ASN A 403 -9.24 -0.50 0.97
N PHE A 404 -9.59 -1.66 0.44
CA PHE A 404 -8.79 -2.87 0.56
C PHE A 404 -8.06 -3.13 -0.77
N TYR A 405 -6.73 -3.07 -0.74
CA TYR A 405 -5.88 -3.46 -1.86
C TYR A 405 -5.14 -4.75 -1.52
N SER A 406 -5.18 -5.72 -2.44
CA SER A 406 -4.46 -7.00 -2.30
C SER A 406 -3.45 -7.15 -3.43
N LEU A 407 -2.26 -7.68 -3.14
CA LEU A 407 -1.22 -8.01 -4.11
C LEU A 407 -1.24 -9.53 -4.34
N TRP A 408 -1.36 -9.94 -5.61
CA TRP A 408 -1.24 -11.33 -6.04
C TRP A 408 -0.36 -11.42 -7.27
N HIS A 409 0.28 -12.56 -7.51
CA HIS A 409 1.01 -12.82 -8.75
C HIS A 409 0.22 -13.81 -9.60
N ASN A 410 0.24 -13.68 -10.93
CA ASN A 410 -0.44 -14.61 -11.83
C ASN A 410 0.00 -16.07 -11.58
N GLU A 411 1.28 -16.29 -11.27
CA GLU A 411 1.83 -17.62 -10.99
C GLU A 411 1.31 -18.26 -9.70
N SER A 412 0.89 -17.45 -8.72
CA SER A 412 0.36 -17.94 -7.45
C SER A 412 -1.00 -18.62 -7.59
N LEU A 413 -1.67 -18.40 -8.73
CA LEU A 413 -2.99 -18.96 -9.06
C LEU A 413 -2.88 -20.16 -10.00
N SER A 414 -1.66 -20.68 -10.20
CA SER A 414 -1.37 -21.81 -11.10
C SER A 414 -1.81 -23.17 -10.57
N GLU A 415 -2.16 -23.27 -9.28
CA GLU A 415 -2.44 -24.54 -8.59
C GLU A 415 -1.28 -25.56 -8.70
N SER A 416 -0.05 -25.06 -8.82
CA SER A 416 1.15 -25.88 -9.05
C SER A 416 2.18 -25.75 -7.93
N GLY A 417 2.87 -26.84 -7.62
CA GLY A 417 3.92 -26.87 -6.58
C GLY A 417 3.43 -26.33 -5.23
N LYS A 418 4.10 -25.29 -4.72
CA LYS A 418 3.78 -24.61 -3.45
C LYS A 418 2.46 -23.81 -3.49
N TRP A 419 1.91 -23.58 -4.67
CA TRP A 419 0.70 -22.79 -4.91
C TRP A 419 -0.57 -23.64 -5.01
N LYS A 420 -0.51 -24.94 -4.71
CA LYS A 420 -1.71 -25.78 -4.58
C LYS A 420 -2.64 -25.26 -3.48
N GLY A 421 -3.92 -25.09 -3.79
CA GLY A 421 -4.97 -24.58 -2.91
C GLY A 421 -5.07 -23.05 -2.84
N TRP A 422 -4.16 -22.29 -3.47
CA TRP A 422 -4.13 -20.83 -3.37
C TRP A 422 -5.19 -20.13 -4.22
N LYS A 423 -5.69 -20.79 -5.27
CA LYS A 423 -6.84 -20.32 -6.04
C LYS A 423 -8.10 -20.23 -5.18
N ALA A 424 -8.30 -21.18 -4.26
CA ALA A 424 -9.41 -21.14 -3.30
C ALA A 424 -9.29 -19.99 -2.29
N VAL A 425 -8.05 -19.67 -1.87
CA VAL A 425 -7.78 -18.50 -1.01
C VAL A 425 -8.16 -17.21 -1.74
N TYR A 426 -7.78 -17.11 -3.02
CA TYR A 426 -8.14 -15.96 -3.86
C TYR A 426 -9.66 -15.84 -4.02
N GLU A 427 -10.33 -16.92 -4.42
CA GLU A 427 -11.78 -17.00 -4.56
C GLU A 427 -12.52 -16.58 -3.28
N PHE A 428 -12.08 -17.07 -2.12
CA PHE A 428 -12.63 -16.68 -0.82
C PHE A 428 -12.52 -15.16 -0.61
N MET A 429 -11.35 -14.57 -0.89
CA MET A 429 -11.15 -13.14 -0.73
C MET A 429 -12.10 -12.34 -1.62
N LEU A 430 -12.24 -12.70 -2.91
CA LEU A 430 -13.13 -12.00 -3.83
C LEU A 430 -14.61 -12.12 -3.44
N GLN A 431 -15.03 -13.29 -2.94
CA GLN A 431 -16.39 -13.51 -2.46
C GLN A 431 -16.72 -12.68 -1.23
N ASN A 432 -15.79 -12.58 -0.27
CA ASN A 432 -16.02 -11.84 0.96
C ASN A 432 -15.74 -10.34 0.83
N ALA A 433 -15.06 -9.90 -0.22
CA ALA A 433 -14.84 -8.49 -0.50
C ALA A 433 -15.94 -7.84 -1.36
N ASN A 434 -16.93 -8.62 -1.82
CA ASN A 434 -18.04 -8.12 -2.65
C ASN A 434 -19.27 -7.68 -1.85
#